data_AF-A0A318YEW7-F1
#
_entry.id   AF-A0A318YEW7-F1
#
_cell.length_a   1.000
_cell.length_b   1.000
_cell.length_c   1.000
_cell.angle_alpha   90.00
_cell.angle_beta   90.00
_cell.angle_gamma   90.00
#
_symmetry.space_group_name_H-M   'P 1'
#
loop_
_entity.id
_entity.type
_entity.pdbx_description
1 polymer ?
#
loop_
_entity_poly.entity_id
_entity_poly.type
_entity_poly.pdbx_seq_one_letter_code
_entity_poly.pdbx_strand_id
1 'polypeptide(L)'
;MSTSGLLYAASRLNSPSRKSSDVFNTWYNDIHVRDVLKTSGINSAARYETAAVPQDSSPWTFLALYPVPDIEFLNTGEFTSIPVTSDVLLGPTNSCMDIAHFDIRRYREVGRREDSDMPAGPTSHLITVEFDLPSHIDKADDQAVMDWFTGIYSSNGAPQRVAIHEVFWAMLFPNGKPAEPPRYLALLELNGDDNVYDEAIKKIQLVANVGQWKVHKIFD
;
A
#
# COMPACT_ATOMS: atom_id res chain seq x y z
N MET A 1 18.07 7.70 15.67
CA MET A 1 17.78 6.74 14.60
C MET A 1 16.51 7.23 13.93
N SER A 2 16.46 7.33 12.60
CA SER A 2 15.21 7.67 11.91
C SER A 2 14.23 6.51 12.03
N THR A 3 12.94 6.82 12.10
CA THR A 3 11.89 5.81 12.13
C THR A 3 11.39 5.60 10.70
N SER A 4 11.56 4.39 10.17
CA SER A 4 11.06 4.03 8.84
C SER A 4 9.53 3.92 8.83
N GLY A 5 8.94 4.07 7.65
CA GLY A 5 7.51 3.90 7.47
C GLY A 5 7.09 3.76 6.02
N LEU A 6 5.80 3.96 5.80
CA LEU A 6 5.14 3.73 4.52
C LEU A 6 4.10 4.80 4.28
N LEU A 7 4.16 5.44 3.11
CA LEU A 7 3.03 6.16 2.54
C LEU A 7 2.25 5.21 1.63
N TYR A 8 1.00 5.00 1.99
CA TYR A 8 0.05 4.16 1.28
C TYR A 8 -0.97 5.06 0.59
N ALA A 9 -1.17 4.86 -0.71
CA ALA A 9 -2.14 5.60 -1.50
C ALA A 9 -2.96 4.65 -2.36
N ALA A 10 -4.09 4.18 -1.82
CA ALA A 10 -5.08 3.46 -2.61
C ALA A 10 -5.99 4.45 -3.33
N SER A 11 -6.44 4.09 -4.53
CA SER A 11 -7.26 4.98 -5.35
C SER A 11 -8.24 4.23 -6.25
N ARG A 12 -9.32 4.92 -6.60
CA ARG A 12 -10.34 4.47 -7.56
C ARG A 12 -10.85 5.64 -8.36
N LEU A 13 -11.18 5.41 -9.63
CA LEU A 13 -11.72 6.45 -10.49
C LEU A 13 -13.19 6.74 -10.17
N ASN A 14 -13.58 8.01 -10.32
CA ASN A 14 -14.98 8.46 -10.15
C ASN A 14 -15.89 7.88 -11.22
N SER A 15 -15.37 7.71 -12.44
CA SER A 15 -16.09 7.19 -13.59
C SER A 15 -15.15 6.33 -14.43
N PRO A 16 -14.99 5.03 -14.07
CA PRO A 16 -14.02 4.16 -14.71
C PRO A 16 -14.40 3.85 -16.16
N SER A 17 -13.47 4.11 -17.06
CA SER A 17 -13.47 3.76 -18.47
C SER A 17 -12.02 3.49 -18.89
N ARG A 18 -11.80 2.80 -20.02
CA ARG A 18 -10.44 2.58 -20.53
C ARG A 18 -9.67 3.90 -20.66
N LYS A 19 -10.30 4.93 -21.25
CA LYS A 19 -9.68 6.24 -21.46
C LYS A 19 -9.32 6.94 -20.14
N SER A 20 -10.20 6.92 -19.15
CA SER A 20 -9.91 7.54 -17.84
C SER A 20 -8.81 6.78 -17.09
N SER A 21 -8.77 5.45 -17.19
CA SER A 21 -7.69 4.63 -16.62
C SER A 21 -6.34 4.92 -17.30
N ASP A 22 -6.31 5.03 -18.63
CA ASP A 22 -5.09 5.37 -19.38
C ASP A 22 -4.56 6.76 -19.00
N VAL A 23 -5.44 7.76 -18.89
CA VAL A 23 -5.09 9.13 -18.44
C VAL A 23 -4.56 9.12 -17.01
N PHE A 24 -5.27 8.45 -16.09
CA PHE A 24 -4.86 8.36 -14.70
C PHE A 24 -3.51 7.65 -14.56
N ASN A 25 -3.32 6.53 -15.25
CA ASN A 25 -2.06 5.79 -15.22
C ASN A 25 -0.92 6.58 -15.85
N THR A 26 -1.15 7.33 -16.93
CA THR A 26 -0.15 8.22 -17.54
C THR A 26 0.29 9.31 -16.56
N TRP A 27 -0.67 10.03 -15.98
CA TRP A 27 -0.38 11.05 -14.96
C TRP A 27 0.40 10.45 -13.79
N TYR A 28 -0.11 9.36 -13.21
CA TYR A 28 0.46 8.81 -11.99
C TYR A 28 1.86 8.24 -12.24
N ASN A 29 2.04 7.47 -13.32
CA ASN A 29 3.32 6.83 -13.63
C ASN A 29 4.38 7.79 -14.11
N ASP A 30 4.03 8.73 -14.98
CA ASP A 30 5.03 9.48 -15.74
C ASP A 30 5.24 10.89 -15.19
N ILE A 31 4.34 11.37 -14.32
CA ILE A 31 4.40 12.69 -13.70
C ILE A 31 4.44 12.56 -12.17
N HIS A 32 3.36 12.10 -11.54
CA HIS A 32 3.20 12.21 -10.09
C HIS A 32 4.24 11.43 -9.29
N VAL A 33 4.48 10.15 -9.62
CA VAL A 33 5.53 9.37 -8.94
C VAL A 33 6.90 10.03 -9.12
N ARG A 34 7.20 10.58 -10.30
CA ARG A 34 8.48 11.29 -10.51
C ARG A 34 8.60 12.53 -9.65
N ASP A 35 7.51 13.26 -9.44
CA ASP A 35 7.51 14.41 -8.54
C ASP A 35 7.68 14.01 -7.08
N VAL A 36 7.10 12.87 -6.66
CA VAL A 36 7.36 12.27 -5.35
C VAL A 36 8.83 11.88 -5.20
N LEU A 37 9.42 11.21 -6.20
CA LEU A 37 10.81 10.72 -6.16
C LEU A 37 11.88 11.83 -6.29
N LYS A 38 11.49 13.03 -6.69
CA LYS A 38 12.38 14.21 -6.65
C LYS A 38 12.57 14.76 -5.25
N THR A 39 11.71 14.37 -4.30
CA THR A 39 11.80 14.85 -2.92
C THR A 39 12.97 14.21 -2.18
N SER A 40 13.37 14.82 -1.08
CA SER A 40 14.48 14.34 -0.26
C SER A 40 14.17 13.07 0.55
N GLY A 41 12.88 12.78 0.79
CA GLY A 41 12.48 11.76 1.76
C GLY A 41 11.86 10.48 1.17
N ILE A 42 11.62 10.41 -0.15
CA ILE A 42 11.09 9.20 -0.81
C ILE A 42 11.93 8.92 -2.05
N ASN A 43 12.51 7.72 -2.12
CA ASN A 43 13.47 7.35 -3.16
C ASN A 43 13.03 6.14 -4.01
N SER A 44 11.94 5.48 -3.65
CA SER A 44 11.38 4.38 -4.45
C SER A 44 9.87 4.34 -4.32
N ALA A 45 9.22 3.71 -5.29
CA ALA A 45 7.78 3.50 -5.30
C ALA A 45 7.43 2.20 -6.00
N ALA A 46 6.33 1.58 -5.58
CA ALA A 46 5.70 0.50 -6.32
C ALA A 46 4.23 0.82 -6.53
N ARG A 47 3.77 0.66 -7.78
CA ARG A 47 2.36 0.77 -8.15
C ARG A 47 1.81 -0.58 -8.49
N TYR A 48 0.57 -0.79 -8.09
CA TYR A 48 -0.16 -2.03 -8.26
C TYR A 48 -1.58 -1.76 -8.77
N GLU A 49 -2.14 -2.77 -9.42
CA GLU A 49 -3.55 -2.87 -9.78
C GLU A 49 -4.19 -4.06 -9.05
N THR A 50 -5.47 -3.95 -8.71
CA THR A 50 -6.17 -5.04 -8.02
C THR A 50 -6.11 -6.35 -8.82
N ALA A 51 -5.75 -7.45 -8.17
CA ALA A 51 -5.56 -8.75 -8.80
C ALA A 51 -6.88 -9.52 -9.00
N ALA A 52 -7.92 -9.20 -8.21
CA ALA A 52 -9.10 -10.05 -8.04
C ALA A 52 -10.43 -9.29 -8.21
N VAL A 53 -11.21 -9.80 -9.16
CA VAL A 53 -12.69 -9.81 -9.18
C VAL A 53 -13.10 -11.01 -8.29
N PRO A 54 -14.10 -10.91 -7.38
CA PRO A 54 -15.17 -9.93 -7.38
C PRO A 54 -14.90 -8.73 -6.48
N GLN A 55 -15.57 -7.63 -6.84
CA GLN A 55 -15.62 -6.29 -6.24
C GLN A 55 -15.85 -6.18 -4.72
N ASP A 56 -15.92 -7.30 -3.99
CA ASP A 56 -16.46 -7.34 -2.64
C ASP A 56 -15.40 -7.22 -1.53
N SER A 57 -14.10 -7.39 -1.82
CA SER A 57 -13.05 -7.32 -0.78
C SER A 57 -12.31 -5.98 -0.68
N SER A 58 -12.23 -5.20 -1.77
CA SER A 58 -11.62 -3.87 -1.75
C SER A 58 -12.28 -2.92 -2.75
N PRO A 59 -12.74 -1.73 -2.33
CA PRO A 59 -13.30 -0.74 -3.24
C PRO A 59 -12.25 -0.04 -4.12
N TRP A 60 -10.97 -0.37 -3.94
CA TRP A 60 -9.84 0.32 -4.56
C TRP A 60 -9.32 -0.43 -5.78
N THR A 61 -9.02 0.31 -6.85
CA THR A 61 -8.57 -0.27 -8.13
C THR A 61 -7.05 -0.22 -8.27
N PHE A 62 -6.43 0.84 -7.76
CA PHE A 62 -5.00 1.07 -7.84
C PHE A 62 -4.43 1.26 -6.45
N LEU A 63 -3.16 0.90 -6.27
CA LEU A 63 -2.39 1.14 -5.06
C LEU A 63 -1.03 1.69 -5.45
N ALA A 64 -0.57 2.72 -4.73
CA ALA A 64 0.83 3.11 -4.72
C ALA A 64 1.38 2.99 -3.30
N LEU A 65 2.57 2.40 -3.19
CA LEU A 65 3.32 2.24 -1.97
C LEU A 65 4.65 2.97 -2.11
N TYR A 66 4.94 3.82 -1.13
CA TYR A 66 6.19 4.56 -1.06
C TYR A 66 6.86 4.24 0.28
N PRO A 67 7.93 3.44 0.31
CA PRO A 67 8.78 3.32 1.48
C PRO A 67 9.35 4.68 1.88
N VAL A 68 9.30 5.00 3.17
CA VAL A 68 9.76 6.28 3.72
C VAL A 68 10.85 5.99 4.74
N PRO A 69 12.14 6.28 4.46
CA PRO A 69 13.24 6.01 5.39
C PRO A 69 13.16 6.80 6.72
N ASP A 70 12.48 7.94 6.70
CA ASP A 70 12.23 8.77 7.88
C ASP A 70 10.80 9.34 7.84
N ILE A 71 9.90 8.82 8.68
CA ILE A 71 8.48 9.21 8.70
C ILE A 71 8.26 10.70 8.98
N GLU A 72 9.22 11.39 9.60
CA GLU A 72 9.12 12.83 9.84
C GLU A 72 9.05 13.63 8.54
N PHE A 73 9.59 13.08 7.44
CA PHE A 73 9.45 13.67 6.10
C PHE A 73 7.99 13.94 5.72
N LEU A 74 7.06 13.07 6.12
CA LEU A 74 5.63 13.19 5.79
C LEU A 74 4.95 14.39 6.48
N ASN A 75 5.62 15.03 7.44
CA ASN A 75 5.16 16.23 8.13
C ASN A 75 5.81 17.52 7.59
N THR A 76 6.67 17.41 6.57
CA THR A 76 7.41 18.55 6.03
C THR A 76 6.63 19.35 5.00
N GLY A 77 7.00 20.62 4.84
CA GLY A 77 6.50 21.46 3.76
C GLY A 77 6.82 20.88 2.38
N GLU A 78 7.98 20.22 2.22
CA GLU A 78 8.38 19.56 0.97
C GLU A 78 7.37 18.50 0.55
N PHE A 79 7.01 17.57 1.46
CA PHE A 79 6.01 16.54 1.20
C PHE A 79 4.64 17.14 0.84
N THR A 80 4.18 18.13 1.59
CA THR A 80 2.88 18.78 1.32
C THR A 80 2.85 19.60 0.02
N SER A 81 4.03 19.91 -0.54
CA SER A 81 4.16 20.69 -1.79
C SER A 81 4.21 19.83 -3.05
N ILE A 82 4.15 18.50 -2.92
CA ILE A 82 4.12 17.59 -4.08
C ILE A 82 2.88 17.90 -4.94
N PRO A 83 3.03 18.17 -6.24
CA PRO A 83 1.91 18.51 -7.11
C PRO A 83 0.89 17.38 -7.22
N VAL A 84 -0.39 17.73 -7.01
CA VAL A 84 -1.56 16.87 -7.24
C VAL A 84 -2.37 17.29 -8.46
N THR A 85 -1.90 18.32 -9.18
CA THR A 85 -2.51 18.85 -10.41
C THR A 85 -1.60 18.62 -11.61
N SER A 86 -2.18 18.52 -12.81
CA SER A 86 -1.44 18.36 -14.06
C SER A 86 -2.31 18.60 -15.28
N ASP A 87 -1.75 19.19 -16.35
CA ASP A 87 -2.46 19.46 -17.61
C ASP A 87 -2.99 18.21 -18.33
N VAL A 88 -2.47 17.02 -17.99
CA VAL A 88 -3.00 15.76 -18.54
C VAL A 88 -4.27 15.28 -17.85
N LEU A 89 -4.57 15.80 -16.64
CA LEU A 89 -5.74 15.39 -15.86
C LEU A 89 -6.99 16.08 -16.39
N LEU A 90 -7.98 15.27 -16.74
CA LEU A 90 -9.23 15.73 -17.33
C LEU A 90 -10.22 16.11 -16.22
N GLY A 91 -10.19 17.36 -15.77
CA GLY A 91 -11.08 17.85 -14.70
C GLY A 91 -11.17 19.37 -14.68
N PRO A 92 -12.18 19.96 -14.03
CA PRO A 92 -12.34 21.42 -13.99
C PRO A 92 -11.16 22.15 -13.33
N THR A 93 -10.39 21.46 -12.47
CA THR A 93 -9.23 22.03 -11.76
C THR A 93 -7.90 21.40 -12.16
N ASN A 94 -7.92 20.48 -13.13
CA ASN A 94 -6.78 19.64 -13.48
C ASN A 94 -6.19 18.88 -12.26
N SER A 95 -6.99 18.65 -11.21
CA SER A 95 -6.57 17.95 -9.99
C SER A 95 -6.85 16.46 -10.12
N CYS A 96 -6.01 15.62 -9.52
CA CYS A 96 -6.26 14.18 -9.48
C CYS A 96 -7.56 13.85 -8.72
N MET A 97 -7.97 14.76 -7.84
CA MET A 97 -9.20 14.73 -7.05
C MET A 97 -10.46 14.95 -7.89
N ASP A 98 -10.35 15.53 -9.09
CA ASP A 98 -11.48 15.66 -10.02
C ASP A 98 -11.90 14.31 -10.60
N ILE A 99 -10.93 13.39 -10.76
CA ILE A 99 -11.12 12.14 -11.51
C ILE A 99 -11.05 10.88 -10.64
N ALA A 100 -10.52 10.98 -9.42
CA ALA A 100 -10.31 9.85 -8.54
C ALA A 100 -10.57 10.18 -7.06
N HIS A 101 -10.97 9.16 -6.31
CA HIS A 101 -10.91 9.15 -4.86
C HIS A 101 -9.62 8.49 -4.40
N PHE A 102 -9.11 8.95 -3.25
CA PHE A 102 -7.92 8.41 -2.64
C PHE A 102 -8.14 8.08 -1.18
N ASP A 103 -7.54 6.99 -0.74
CA ASP A 103 -7.33 6.63 0.66
C ASP A 103 -5.83 6.71 0.92
N ILE A 104 -5.45 7.82 1.56
CA ILE A 104 -4.07 8.13 1.87
C ILE A 104 -3.83 7.82 3.34
N ARG A 105 -2.84 6.97 3.61
CA ARG A 105 -2.49 6.55 4.95
C ARG A 105 -0.99 6.62 5.16
N ARG A 106 -0.59 6.97 6.37
CA ARG A 106 0.81 7.03 6.80
C ARG A 106 1.01 6.03 7.91
N TYR A 107 2.06 5.25 7.77
CA TYR A 107 2.38 4.21 8.72
C TYR A 107 3.81 4.30 9.23
N ARG A 108 3.99 3.88 10.47
CA ARG A 108 5.29 3.53 11.07
C ARG A 108 5.58 2.07 10.77
N GLU A 109 6.81 1.71 10.45
CA GLU A 109 7.22 0.30 10.38
C GLU A 109 7.28 -0.29 11.80
N VAL A 110 6.57 -1.41 12.00
CA VAL A 110 6.59 -2.23 13.22
C VAL A 110 7.74 -3.22 13.15
N GLY A 111 7.88 -3.88 12.00
CA GLY A 111 8.92 -4.87 11.80
C GLY A 111 8.87 -5.46 10.40
N ARG A 112 9.97 -6.13 10.04
CA ARG A 112 10.14 -6.78 8.75
C ARG A 112 10.83 -8.13 8.91
N ARG A 113 10.41 -9.10 8.10
CA ARG A 113 11.07 -10.39 7.93
C ARG A 113 11.18 -10.69 6.45
N GLU A 114 12.34 -11.18 6.03
CA GLU A 114 12.61 -11.60 4.66
C GLU A 114 13.42 -12.89 4.70
N ASP A 115 12.95 -13.92 3.99
CA ASP A 115 13.70 -15.16 3.82
C ASP A 115 14.82 -14.94 2.78
N SER A 116 15.96 -15.61 2.97
CA SER A 116 17.20 -15.34 2.20
C SER A 116 17.12 -15.61 0.69
N ASP A 117 16.13 -16.38 0.26
CA ASP A 117 15.86 -16.77 -1.12
C ASP A 117 14.72 -15.96 -1.77
N MET A 118 14.28 -14.89 -1.12
CA MET A 118 13.43 -13.89 -1.75
C MET A 118 14.18 -13.12 -2.85
N PRO A 119 13.53 -12.84 -3.99
CA PRO A 119 14.09 -11.94 -4.98
C PRO A 119 14.20 -10.51 -4.44
N ALA A 120 15.23 -9.79 -4.90
CA ALA A 120 15.38 -8.38 -4.61
C ALA A 120 14.25 -7.56 -5.24
N GLY A 121 13.75 -6.56 -4.49
CA GLY A 121 12.66 -5.69 -4.93
C GLY A 121 11.29 -6.38 -4.96
N PRO A 122 10.21 -5.64 -5.30
CA PRO A 122 8.84 -6.16 -5.26
C PRO A 122 8.58 -7.40 -6.13
N THR A 123 7.84 -8.38 -5.61
CA THR A 123 7.36 -9.53 -6.38
C THR A 123 6.17 -9.15 -7.27
N SER A 124 5.85 -9.97 -8.26
CA SER A 124 4.74 -9.71 -9.21
C SER A 124 3.36 -9.58 -8.53
N HIS A 125 3.19 -10.18 -7.36
CA HIS A 125 1.98 -10.12 -6.56
C HIS A 125 2.28 -9.62 -5.16
N LEU A 126 1.30 -8.94 -4.57
CA LEU A 126 1.33 -8.45 -3.21
C LEU A 126 -0.02 -8.77 -2.55
N ILE A 127 0.05 -9.28 -1.33
CA ILE A 127 -1.09 -9.40 -0.43
C ILE A 127 -0.98 -8.28 0.60
N THR A 128 -2.00 -7.41 0.68
CA THR A 128 -2.15 -6.49 1.80
C THR A 128 -3.09 -7.10 2.81
N VAL A 129 -2.73 -7.07 4.09
CA VAL A 129 -3.59 -7.57 5.18
C VAL A 129 -3.83 -6.46 6.18
N GLU A 130 -5.08 -6.02 6.30
CA GLU A 130 -5.48 -5.04 7.31
C GLU A 130 -6.09 -5.77 8.52
N PHE A 131 -5.59 -5.49 9.71
CA PHE A 131 -6.02 -6.20 10.92
C PHE A 131 -5.90 -5.35 12.20
N ASP A 132 -6.69 -5.74 13.19
CA ASP A 132 -6.51 -5.36 14.57
C ASP A 132 -6.05 -6.57 15.38
N LEU A 133 -5.16 -6.33 16.32
CA LEU A 133 -4.67 -7.40 17.19
C LEU A 133 -5.75 -7.83 18.21
N PRO A 134 -5.83 -9.13 18.53
CA PRO A 134 -6.58 -9.61 19.69
C PRO A 134 -6.15 -8.88 20.98
N SER A 135 -7.07 -8.73 21.93
CA SER A 135 -6.85 -7.96 23.15
C SER A 135 -5.74 -8.49 24.08
N HIS A 136 -5.33 -9.74 23.92
CA HIS A 136 -4.29 -10.38 24.72
C HIS A 136 -2.87 -10.18 24.17
N ILE A 137 -2.72 -9.64 22.97
CA ILE A 137 -1.41 -9.33 22.39
C ILE A 137 -1.00 -7.94 22.83
N ASP A 138 0.23 -7.82 23.37
CA ASP A 138 0.80 -6.52 23.73
C ASP A 138 1.13 -5.73 22.46
N LYS A 139 0.45 -4.59 22.29
CA LYS A 139 0.60 -3.72 21.12
C LYS A 139 1.86 -2.83 21.21
N ALA A 140 2.47 -2.73 22.39
CA ALA A 140 3.72 -2.00 22.56
C ALA A 140 4.95 -2.87 22.24
N ASP A 141 4.76 -4.18 22.11
CA ASP A 141 5.80 -5.12 21.72
C ASP A 141 5.69 -5.42 20.22
N ASP A 142 6.51 -4.72 19.42
CA ASP A 142 6.59 -4.88 17.98
C ASP A 142 6.90 -6.35 17.57
N GLN A 143 7.66 -7.09 18.40
CA GLN A 143 7.94 -8.50 18.14
C GLN A 143 6.70 -9.37 18.34
N ALA A 144 5.90 -9.11 19.38
CA ALA A 144 4.64 -9.82 19.60
C ALA A 144 3.65 -9.61 18.44
N VAL A 145 3.63 -8.41 17.85
CA VAL A 145 2.82 -8.11 16.64
C VAL A 145 3.30 -8.95 15.45
N MET A 146 4.62 -8.99 15.21
CA MET A 146 5.23 -9.79 14.14
C MET A 146 4.98 -11.28 14.31
N ASP A 147 5.15 -11.80 15.52
CA ASP A 147 4.95 -13.22 15.84
C ASP A 147 3.49 -13.64 15.67
N TRP A 148 2.54 -12.79 16.10
CA TRP A 148 1.12 -13.05 15.89
C TRP A 148 0.80 -13.15 14.40
N PHE A 149 1.18 -12.16 13.59
CA PHE A 149 0.85 -12.13 12.17
C PHE A 149 1.51 -13.28 11.39
N THR A 150 2.76 -13.60 11.69
CA THR A 150 3.43 -14.74 11.04
C THR A 150 2.91 -16.09 11.53
N GLY A 151 2.19 -16.13 12.66
CA GLY A 151 1.55 -17.32 13.20
C GLY A 151 0.15 -17.63 12.65
N ILE A 152 -0.57 -16.67 12.05
CA ILE A 152 -1.94 -16.91 11.53
C ILE A 152 -1.97 -17.64 10.18
N TYR A 153 -0.84 -17.76 9.49
CA TYR A 153 -0.72 -18.49 8.23
C TYR A 153 0.61 -19.24 8.15
N SER A 154 0.73 -20.13 7.17
CA SER A 154 1.97 -20.83 6.82
C SER A 154 2.18 -20.64 5.33
N SER A 155 3.39 -20.25 4.91
CA SER A 155 3.77 -20.17 3.50
C SER A 155 3.95 -21.55 2.85
N ASN A 156 3.76 -22.64 3.61
CA ASN A 156 3.97 -24.02 3.16
C ASN A 156 5.36 -24.25 2.55
N GLY A 157 6.36 -23.56 3.10
CA GLY A 157 7.76 -23.63 2.66
C GLY A 157 8.11 -22.71 1.50
N ALA A 158 7.15 -21.95 0.96
CA ALA A 158 7.46 -20.89 0.01
C ALA A 158 8.20 -19.75 0.72
N PRO A 159 9.27 -19.20 0.12
CA PRO A 159 9.95 -18.03 0.63
C PRO A 159 9.00 -16.83 0.72
N GLN A 160 9.18 -16.01 1.74
CA GLN A 160 8.32 -14.86 1.95
C GLN A 160 9.07 -13.62 2.40
N ARG A 161 8.46 -12.47 2.11
CA ARG A 161 8.80 -11.18 2.68
C ARG A 161 7.55 -10.59 3.31
N VAL A 162 7.69 -10.13 4.55
CA VAL A 162 6.63 -9.54 5.36
C VAL A 162 7.13 -8.24 5.96
N ALA A 163 6.36 -7.18 5.80
CA ALA A 163 6.56 -5.94 6.55
C ALA A 163 5.25 -5.49 7.19
N ILE A 164 5.25 -5.29 8.51
CA ILE A 164 4.10 -4.83 9.27
C ILE A 164 4.24 -3.36 9.57
N HIS A 165 3.13 -2.65 9.43
CA HIS A 165 3.04 -1.21 9.52
C HIS A 165 1.88 -0.83 10.43
N GLU A 166 2.10 0.15 11.31
CA GLU A 166 1.10 0.70 12.22
C GLU A 166 0.65 2.07 11.74
N VAL A 167 -0.67 2.24 11.58
CA VAL A 167 -1.23 3.50 11.07
C VAL A 167 -1.14 4.59 12.14
N PHE A 168 -0.67 5.77 11.75
CA PHE A 168 -0.70 6.96 12.62
C PHE A 168 -1.47 8.15 12.02
N TRP A 169 -1.80 8.08 10.73
CA TRP A 169 -2.62 9.08 10.06
C TRP A 169 -3.33 8.49 8.84
N ALA A 170 -4.58 8.87 8.61
CA ALA A 170 -5.36 8.40 7.47
C ALA A 170 -6.44 9.40 7.03
N MET A 171 -6.66 9.55 5.73
CA MET A 171 -7.64 10.49 5.17
C MET A 171 -8.17 10.03 3.81
N LEU A 172 -9.48 10.24 3.59
CA LEU A 172 -10.19 10.01 2.35
C LEU A 172 -10.37 11.31 1.57
N PHE A 173 -9.88 11.35 0.33
CA PHE A 173 -10.05 12.47 -0.60
C PHE A 173 -11.01 12.11 -1.74
N PRO A 174 -11.71 13.09 -2.36
CA PRO A 174 -11.63 14.54 -2.13
C PRO A 174 -12.37 15.05 -0.88
N ASN A 175 -13.18 14.19 -0.25
CA ASN A 175 -14.12 14.62 0.79
C ASN A 175 -13.46 15.07 2.11
N GLY A 176 -12.16 14.82 2.26
CA GLY A 176 -11.38 15.14 3.46
C GLY A 176 -11.89 14.46 4.73
N LYS A 177 -12.55 13.32 4.61
CA LYS A 177 -13.07 12.58 5.77
C LYS A 177 -11.93 11.74 6.37
N PRO A 178 -11.79 11.66 7.70
CA PRO A 178 -10.91 10.67 8.31
C PRO A 178 -11.27 9.26 7.81
N ALA A 179 -10.26 8.45 7.52
CA ALA A 179 -10.47 7.02 7.34
C ALA A 179 -10.41 6.33 8.71
N GLU A 180 -11.14 5.23 8.87
CA GLU A 180 -11.08 4.36 10.05
C GLU A 180 -10.51 2.99 9.64
N PRO A 181 -9.25 2.91 9.19
CA PRO A 181 -8.65 1.63 8.85
C PRO A 181 -8.35 0.82 10.12
N PRO A 182 -8.22 -0.52 9.99
CA PRO A 182 -7.60 -1.33 11.04
C PRO A 182 -6.22 -0.79 11.42
N ARG A 183 -5.80 -1.00 12.67
CA ARG A 183 -4.56 -0.39 13.20
C ARG A 183 -3.31 -0.81 12.44
N TYR A 184 -3.28 -2.04 11.93
CA TYR A 184 -2.11 -2.61 11.29
C TYR A 184 -2.37 -2.96 9.82
N LEU A 185 -1.33 -2.78 9.02
CA LEU A 185 -1.23 -3.22 7.64
C LEU A 185 0.01 -4.11 7.51
N ALA A 186 -0.17 -5.36 7.09
CA ALA A 186 0.94 -6.18 6.61
C ALA A 186 1.01 -6.13 5.09
N LEU A 187 2.24 -6.00 4.57
CA LEU A 187 2.59 -6.24 3.19
C LEU A 187 3.24 -7.63 3.12
N LEU A 188 2.58 -8.56 2.45
CA LEU A 188 3.01 -9.95 2.30
C LEU A 188 3.30 -10.26 0.83
N GLU A 189 4.52 -10.71 0.58
CA GLU A 189 4.99 -11.16 -0.72
C GLU A 189 5.47 -12.60 -0.59
N LEU A 190 5.06 -13.45 -1.52
CA LEU A 190 5.38 -14.88 -1.53
C LEU A 190 6.11 -15.22 -2.83
N ASN A 191 7.21 -15.96 -2.74
CA ASN A 191 7.86 -16.52 -3.93
C ASN A 191 7.25 -17.91 -4.21
N GLY A 192 6.14 -17.94 -4.95
CA GLY A 192 5.38 -19.15 -5.23
C GLY A 192 4.42 -18.99 -6.41
N ASP A 193 3.71 -20.07 -6.75
CA ASP A 193 2.66 -20.07 -7.76
C ASP A 193 1.32 -19.56 -7.17
N ASP A 194 0.29 -19.47 -8.02
CA ASP A 194 -1.05 -19.01 -7.61
C ASP A 194 -1.64 -19.84 -6.46
N ASN A 195 -1.29 -21.14 -6.34
CA ASN A 195 -1.78 -21.99 -5.25
C ASN A 195 -1.25 -21.55 -3.88
N VAL A 196 0.03 -21.17 -3.81
CA VAL A 196 0.65 -20.66 -2.58
C VAL A 196 -0.05 -19.39 -2.12
N TYR A 197 -0.36 -18.48 -3.06
CA TYR A 197 -1.11 -17.26 -2.76
C TYR A 197 -2.53 -17.58 -2.30
N ASP A 198 -3.27 -18.44 -3.02
CA ASP A 198 -4.63 -18.83 -2.68
C ASP A 198 -4.75 -19.46 -1.29
N GLU A 199 -3.81 -20.32 -0.91
CA GLU A 199 -3.79 -20.95 0.42
C GLU A 199 -3.50 -19.95 1.54
N ALA A 200 -2.57 -19.01 1.32
CA ALA A 200 -2.29 -17.94 2.28
C ALA A 200 -3.53 -17.05 2.46
N ILE A 201 -4.13 -16.60 1.35
CA ILE A 201 -5.35 -15.77 1.36
C ILE A 201 -6.48 -16.49 2.11
N LYS A 202 -6.71 -17.78 1.81
CA LYS A 202 -7.77 -18.57 2.46
C LYS A 202 -7.65 -18.63 3.98
N LYS A 203 -6.44 -18.67 4.51
CA LYS A 203 -6.20 -18.70 5.97
C LYS A 203 -6.32 -17.30 6.58
N ILE A 204 -5.69 -16.31 5.96
CA ILE A 204 -5.63 -14.94 6.48
C ILE A 204 -7.02 -14.30 6.51
N GLN A 205 -7.83 -14.50 5.45
CA GLN A 205 -9.16 -13.91 5.35
C GLN A 205 -10.15 -14.38 6.43
N LEU A 206 -9.81 -15.42 7.20
CA LEU A 206 -10.62 -15.88 8.33
C LEU A 206 -10.53 -14.95 9.54
N VAL A 207 -9.47 -14.13 9.63
CA VAL A 207 -9.17 -13.31 10.81
C VAL A 207 -8.82 -11.86 10.48
N ALA A 208 -8.65 -11.51 9.20
CA ALA A 208 -8.24 -10.20 8.76
C ALA A 208 -8.81 -9.85 7.36
N ASN A 209 -8.77 -8.58 7.00
CA ASN A 209 -9.18 -8.12 5.68
C ASN A 209 -8.02 -8.25 4.69
N VAL A 210 -8.26 -8.84 3.53
CA VAL A 210 -7.22 -9.14 2.54
C VAL A 210 -7.46 -8.39 1.23
N GLY A 211 -6.44 -7.65 0.80
CA GLY A 211 -6.35 -7.07 -0.54
C GLY A 211 -5.30 -7.82 -1.37
N GLN A 212 -5.59 -7.98 -2.66
CA GLN A 212 -4.72 -8.70 -3.60
C GLN A 212 -4.33 -7.78 -4.74
N TRP A 213 -3.05 -7.73 -5.04
CA TRP A 213 -2.47 -6.71 -5.92
C TRP A 213 -1.48 -7.35 -6.88
N LYS A 214 -1.50 -6.91 -8.13
CA LYS A 214 -0.48 -7.23 -9.14
C LYS A 214 0.36 -5.99 -9.40
N VAL A 215 1.68 -6.16 -9.46
CA VAL A 215 2.58 -5.07 -9.79
C VAL A 215 2.23 -4.53 -11.17
N HIS A 216 2.04 -3.22 -11.21
CA HIS A 216 1.85 -2.44 -12.43
C HIS A 216 3.17 -1.80 -12.89
N LYS A 217 3.88 -1.16 -11.96
CA LYS A 217 5.16 -0.48 -12.25
C LYS A 217 5.98 -0.28 -10.98
N ILE A 218 7.28 -0.51 -11.07
CA ILE A 218 8.27 -0.27 -10.01
C ILE A 218 9.12 0.94 -10.40
N PHE A 219 9.54 1.72 -9.41
CA PHE A 219 10.31 2.93 -9.57
C PHE A 219 11.43 2.98 -8.52
N ASP A 220 12.65 3.20 -9.00
CA ASP A 220 13.90 3.23 -8.23
C ASP A 220 14.70 4.50 -8.56
#